data_AF-A0A2H5ZYJ0-F1
#
_entry.id   AF-A0A2H5ZYJ0-F1
#
_cell.length_a   1.000
_cell.length_b   1.000
_cell.length_c   1.000
_cell.angle_alpha   90.00
_cell.angle_beta   90.00
_cell.angle_gamma   90.00
#
_symmetry.space_group_name_H-M   'P 1'
#
loop_
_entity.id
_entity.type
_entity.pdbx_description
1 polymer ?
#
loop_
_entity_poly.entity_id
_entity_poly.type
_entity_poly.pdbx_seq_one_letter_code
_entity_poly.pdbx_strand_id
1 'polypeptide(L)'
;MYPHHLDSGGLFLVRLRRAGGEQAEWSEPPLVHPAARLSEEEALRRVRRAQAMLTDELGVAPQHLEGLRWMAASKHLWLHRCAAWPASRWKPTRAWELAGCGLRAFARWGAGEERPTSWLVQWLGWRVQRRMDLEAEQWDRLLSGQVLPVSSEPGFTALTFEGEVLAVGLVREGRLRHLIPADRAEQLREALHRKCGPQLSE
;
A
#
# COMPACT_ATOMS: atom_id res chain seq x y z
N MET A 1 -17.54 10.32 -28.63
CA MET A 1 -16.52 9.42 -29.23
C MET A 1 -17.19 8.10 -29.50
N TYR A 2 -17.29 7.73 -30.77
CA TYR A 2 -17.94 6.48 -31.17
C TYR A 2 -16.92 5.35 -31.31
N PRO A 3 -17.33 4.09 -31.16
CA PRO A 3 -16.41 2.95 -31.17
C PRO A 3 -15.46 2.89 -32.37
N HIS A 4 -15.99 3.15 -33.57
CA HIS A 4 -15.24 3.09 -34.83
C HIS A 4 -14.22 4.22 -35.02
N HIS A 5 -14.21 5.25 -34.16
CA HIS A 5 -13.23 6.32 -34.27
C HIS A 5 -11.87 5.95 -33.66
N LEU A 6 -11.85 5.07 -32.66
CA LEU A 6 -10.62 4.70 -31.92
C LEU A 6 -10.46 3.19 -31.71
N ASP A 7 -11.27 2.36 -32.38
CA ASP A 7 -11.33 0.91 -32.15
C ASP A 7 -11.46 0.58 -30.65
N SER A 8 -12.37 1.32 -29.98
CA SER A 8 -12.54 1.30 -28.53
C SER A 8 -14.02 1.23 -28.15
N GLY A 9 -14.31 1.21 -26.85
CA GLY A 9 -15.66 1.49 -26.36
C GLY A 9 -16.15 2.90 -26.75
N GLY A 10 -17.46 3.12 -26.64
CA GLY A 10 -18.06 4.46 -26.81
C GLY A 10 -17.87 5.32 -25.56
N LEU A 11 -17.63 6.62 -25.74
CA LEU A 11 -17.47 7.60 -24.66
C LEU A 11 -18.18 8.91 -25.01
N PHE A 12 -18.92 9.45 -24.05
CA PHE A 12 -19.39 10.83 -24.08
C PHE A 12 -18.73 11.59 -22.92
N LEU A 13 -18.06 12.70 -23.23
CA LEU A 13 -17.37 13.52 -22.25
C LEU A 13 -17.74 14.99 -22.46
N VAL A 14 -18.14 15.65 -21.38
CA VAL A 14 -18.38 17.10 -21.34
C VAL A 14 -17.57 17.69 -20.20
N ARG A 15 -16.83 18.76 -20.49
CA ARG A 15 -16.08 19.52 -19.49
C ARG A 15 -16.75 20.87 -19.28
N LEU A 16 -17.35 21.05 -18.12
CA LEU A 16 -17.98 22.30 -17.73
C LEU A 16 -17.03 23.16 -16.88
N ARG A 17 -17.16 24.48 -16.96
CA ARG A 17 -16.52 25.42 -16.04
C ARG A 17 -17.61 26.05 -15.19
N ARG A 18 -17.46 25.98 -13.87
CA ARG A 18 -18.35 26.67 -12.93
C ARG A 18 -18.23 28.18 -13.14
N ALA A 19 -19.34 28.87 -13.41
CA ALA A 19 -19.36 30.30 -13.70
C ALA A 19 -19.25 31.20 -12.45
N GLY A 20 -19.40 30.62 -11.25
CA GLY A 20 -19.28 31.34 -9.98
C GLY A 20 -19.68 30.48 -8.78
N GLY A 21 -19.43 30.98 -7.58
CA GLY A 21 -19.87 30.39 -6.32
C GLY A 21 -18.85 30.50 -5.21
N GLU A 22 -19.32 30.26 -3.98
CA GLU A 22 -18.51 30.38 -2.77
C GLU A 22 -17.34 29.38 -2.80
N GLN A 23 -16.14 29.92 -2.54
CA GLN A 23 -14.93 29.13 -2.37
C GLN A 23 -15.00 28.43 -1.02
N ALA A 24 -14.85 27.10 -1.01
CA ALA A 24 -14.66 26.39 0.24
C ALA A 24 -13.31 26.81 0.86
N GLU A 25 -13.23 26.85 2.17
CA GLU A 25 -11.94 26.97 2.86
C GLU A 25 -11.22 25.62 2.79
N TRP A 26 -10.06 25.60 2.15
CA TRP A 26 -9.23 24.40 2.02
C TRP A 26 -8.08 24.51 3.02
N SER A 27 -7.93 23.49 3.86
CA SER A 27 -6.88 23.42 4.87
C SER A 27 -6.10 22.12 4.75
N GLU A 28 -4.99 22.00 5.47
CA GLU A 28 -4.22 20.76 5.53
C GLU A 28 -5.06 19.58 6.06
N PRO A 29 -4.92 18.37 5.47
CA PRO A 29 -5.53 17.16 6.02
C PRO A 29 -5.05 16.89 7.46
N PRO A 30 -5.95 16.53 8.39
CA PRO A 30 -5.60 16.20 9.76
C PRO A 30 -4.82 14.89 9.79
N LEU A 31 -3.98 14.77 10.81
CA LEU A 31 -3.27 13.53 11.10
C LEU A 31 -4.23 12.40 11.49
N VAL A 32 -5.34 12.69 12.17
CA VAL A 32 -6.31 11.68 12.59
C VAL A 32 -7.46 11.63 11.60
N HIS A 33 -7.77 10.42 11.12
CA HIS A 33 -8.94 10.21 10.27
C HIS A 33 -10.22 10.67 10.99
N PRO A 34 -11.13 11.44 10.35
CA PRO A 34 -12.28 12.04 11.03
C PRO A 34 -13.22 11.06 11.74
N ALA A 35 -13.33 9.83 11.23
CA ALA A 35 -14.14 8.77 11.82
C ALA A 35 -13.39 7.91 12.87
N ALA A 36 -12.09 8.12 13.06
CA ALA A 36 -11.29 7.30 13.96
C ALA A 36 -11.43 7.76 15.42
N ARG A 37 -11.65 6.80 16.32
CA ARG A 37 -11.54 7.01 17.76
C ARG A 37 -10.08 6.80 18.19
N LEU A 38 -9.25 7.80 17.91
CA LEU A 38 -7.80 7.76 18.17
C LEU A 38 -7.35 9.13 18.67
N SER A 39 -6.48 9.17 19.68
CA SER A 39 -5.85 10.43 20.08
C SER A 39 -4.77 10.83 19.07
N GLU A 40 -4.51 12.13 18.96
CA GLU A 40 -3.46 12.65 18.08
C GLU A 40 -2.06 12.18 18.52
N GLU A 41 -1.82 12.05 19.83
CA GLU A 41 -0.58 11.48 20.37
C GLU A 41 -0.34 10.04 19.90
N GLU A 42 -1.38 9.20 19.93
CA GLU A 42 -1.26 7.83 19.44
C GLU A 42 -1.07 7.80 17.92
N ALA A 43 -1.74 8.67 17.17
CA ALA A 43 -1.52 8.81 15.74
C ALA A 43 -0.05 9.17 15.42
N LEU A 44 0.52 10.15 16.13
CA LEU A 44 1.92 10.55 15.99
C LEU A 44 2.88 9.39 16.31
N ARG A 45 2.62 8.64 17.40
CA ARG A 45 3.43 7.47 17.77
C ARG A 45 3.43 6.43 16.65
N ARG A 46 2.26 6.13 16.09
CA ARG A 46 2.12 5.15 15.01
C ARG A 46 2.82 5.59 13.73
N VAL A 47 2.71 6.87 13.35
CA VAL A 47 3.42 7.43 12.20
C VAL A 47 4.93 7.36 12.38
N ARG A 48 5.47 7.72 13.55
CA ARG A 48 6.91 7.64 13.84
C ARG A 48 7.44 6.21 13.72
N ARG A 49 6.69 5.22 14.23
CA ARG A 49 7.06 3.80 14.08
C ARG A 49 7.05 3.35 12.63
N ALA A 50 6.04 3.75 11.86
CA ALA A 50 5.97 3.44 10.43
C ALA A 50 7.13 4.07 9.65
N GLN A 51 7.50 5.32 9.97
CA GLN A 51 8.65 5.98 9.35
C GLN A 51 9.97 5.30 9.69
N ALA A 52 10.20 4.97 10.97
CA ALA A 52 11.39 4.22 11.39
C ALA A 52 11.46 2.85 10.70
N MET A 53 10.33 2.15 10.54
CA MET A 53 10.30 0.90 9.78
C MET A 53 10.69 1.09 8.30
N LEU A 54 10.21 2.16 7.66
CA LEU A 54 10.57 2.44 6.27
C LEU A 54 12.08 2.70 6.14
N THR A 55 12.67 3.49 7.03
CA THR A 55 14.07 3.89 6.96
C THR A 55 15.01 2.79 7.46
N ASP A 56 14.75 2.26 8.65
CA ASP A 56 15.70 1.45 9.41
C ASP A 56 15.58 -0.03 9.01
N GLU A 57 14.36 -0.50 8.71
CA GLU A 57 14.11 -1.91 8.40
C GLU A 57 14.06 -2.18 6.90
N LEU A 58 13.36 -1.34 6.13
CA LEU A 58 13.21 -1.49 4.68
C LEU A 58 14.31 -0.74 3.88
N GLY A 59 15.11 0.08 4.56
CA GLY A 59 16.24 0.80 3.96
C GLY A 59 15.82 1.93 3.00
N VAL A 60 14.60 2.45 3.11
CA VAL A 60 14.13 3.54 2.25
C VAL A 60 14.84 4.84 2.63
N ALA A 61 15.59 5.42 1.69
CA ALA A 61 16.29 6.67 1.94
C ALA A 61 15.30 7.82 2.28
N PRO A 62 15.59 8.69 3.29
CA PRO A 62 14.68 9.74 3.74
C PRO A 62 14.19 10.68 2.64
N GLN A 63 15.05 11.00 1.66
CA GLN A 63 14.72 11.81 0.49
C GLN A 63 13.53 11.28 -0.33
N HIS A 64 13.29 9.96 -0.32
CA HIS A 64 12.15 9.35 -0.99
C HIS A 64 10.83 9.52 -0.23
N LEU A 65 10.90 9.93 1.05
CA LEU A 65 9.77 10.16 1.92
C LEU A 65 9.38 11.65 2.02
N GLU A 66 10.16 12.54 1.39
CA GLU A 66 9.90 13.97 1.38
C GLU A 66 8.54 14.32 0.74
N GLY A 67 7.84 15.26 1.36
CA GLY A 67 6.51 15.71 0.93
C GLY A 67 5.38 14.70 1.15
N LEU A 68 5.67 13.53 1.72
CA LEU A 68 4.65 12.57 2.13
C LEU A 68 4.03 12.98 3.47
N ARG A 69 2.72 12.83 3.56
CA ARG A 69 1.90 13.10 4.74
C ARG A 69 1.17 11.84 5.15
N TRP A 70 0.70 11.83 6.39
CA TRP A 70 0.09 10.66 7.01
C TRP A 70 -1.29 10.97 7.57
N MET A 71 -2.17 9.98 7.46
CA MET A 71 -3.45 9.99 8.16
C MET A 71 -3.69 8.66 8.87
N ALA A 72 -3.81 8.71 10.19
CA ALA A 72 -4.04 7.55 11.03
C ALA A 72 -5.54 7.26 11.17
N ALA A 73 -5.96 6.09 10.69
CA ALA A 73 -7.26 5.51 10.96
C ALA A 73 -7.14 4.39 12.02
N SER A 74 -8.25 3.91 12.59
CA SER A 74 -8.21 2.90 13.65
C SER A 74 -7.49 1.60 13.27
N LYS A 75 -7.53 1.20 11.99
CA LYS A 75 -6.92 -0.05 11.49
C LYS A 75 -5.71 0.14 10.57
N HIS A 76 -5.51 1.34 10.06
CA HIS A 76 -4.56 1.61 8.98
C HIS A 76 -3.84 2.93 9.18
N LEU A 77 -2.65 3.05 8.60
CA LEU A 77 -2.02 4.33 8.33
C LEU A 77 -2.07 4.57 6.83
N TRP A 78 -2.60 5.72 6.46
CA TRP A 78 -2.64 6.19 5.09
C TRP A 78 -1.45 7.09 4.82
N LEU A 79 -0.88 6.95 3.62
CA LEU A 79 0.20 7.77 3.08
C LEU A 79 -0.36 8.58 1.92
N HIS A 80 -0.17 9.90 1.92
CA HIS A 80 -0.72 10.76 0.88
C HIS A 80 0.15 11.98 0.59
N ARG A 81 -0.17 12.65 -0.53
CA ARG A 81 0.37 13.96 -0.92
C ARG A 81 -0.71 15.04 -1.01
N CYS A 82 -1.92 14.74 -0.50
CA CYS A 82 -3.01 15.72 -0.45
C CYS A 82 -2.55 16.95 0.34
N ALA A 83 -2.42 18.08 -0.36
CA ALA A 83 -1.94 19.33 0.22
C ALA A 83 -3.04 20.06 1.00
N ALA A 84 -4.27 19.98 0.50
CA ALA A 84 -5.41 20.61 1.15
C ALA A 84 -6.70 19.84 0.89
N TRP A 85 -7.63 19.93 1.82
CA TRP A 85 -8.98 19.36 1.74
C TRP A 85 -10.00 20.28 2.43
N PRO A 86 -11.29 20.21 2.09
CA PRO A 86 -12.30 21.10 2.67
C PRO A 86 -12.84 20.55 4.00
N ALA A 87 -11.98 20.42 5.01
CA ALA A 87 -12.26 19.75 6.29
C ALA A 87 -13.57 20.21 6.97
N SER A 88 -13.83 21.52 6.94
CA SER A 88 -14.99 22.15 7.58
C SER A 88 -16.32 21.75 6.93
N ARG A 89 -16.31 21.50 5.62
CA ARG A 89 -17.47 21.01 4.85
C ARG A 89 -17.54 19.49 4.81
N TRP A 90 -16.41 18.83 5.03
CA TRP A 90 -16.27 17.38 5.03
C TRP A 90 -16.26 16.82 6.46
N LYS A 91 -17.26 17.22 7.27
CA LYS A 91 -17.56 16.54 8.54
C LYS A 91 -18.37 15.28 8.25
N PRO A 92 -17.91 14.08 8.66
CA PRO A 92 -18.67 12.85 8.43
C PRO A 92 -20.10 12.99 8.92
N THR A 93 -21.05 12.57 8.09
CA THR A 93 -22.48 12.53 8.46
C THR A 93 -22.99 11.11 8.27
N ARG A 94 -24.26 10.85 8.58
CA ARG A 94 -24.89 9.57 8.18
C ARG A 94 -24.98 9.39 6.66
N ALA A 95 -24.88 10.48 5.89
CA ALA A 95 -25.04 10.45 4.43
C ALA A 95 -23.74 10.14 3.68
N TRP A 96 -22.58 10.39 4.30
CA TRP A 96 -21.28 10.13 3.68
C TRP A 96 -20.17 10.05 4.73
N GLU A 97 -19.17 9.23 4.45
CA GLU A 97 -17.93 9.13 5.23
C GLU A 97 -16.71 9.14 4.31
N LEU A 98 -15.56 9.52 4.87
CA LEU A 98 -14.29 9.40 4.17
C LEU A 98 -13.88 7.92 4.14
N ALA A 99 -13.76 7.35 2.95
CA ALA A 99 -13.29 5.97 2.78
C ALA A 99 -11.76 5.83 2.90
N GLY A 100 -11.01 6.88 2.58
CA GLY A 100 -9.55 6.89 2.63
C GLY A 100 -8.91 8.15 2.04
N CYS A 101 -7.62 8.33 2.29
CA CYS A 101 -6.82 9.44 1.76
C CYS A 101 -5.48 8.90 1.24
N GLY A 102 -5.35 8.72 -0.08
CA GLY A 102 -4.13 8.20 -0.68
C GLY A 102 -3.96 6.68 -0.54
N LEU A 103 -2.74 6.23 -0.27
CA LEU A 103 -2.36 4.83 -0.21
C LEU A 103 -2.53 4.27 1.20
N ARG A 104 -3.17 3.11 1.33
CA ARG A 104 -3.21 2.38 2.61
C ARG A 104 -1.83 1.76 2.87
N ALA A 105 -0.94 2.50 3.50
CA ALA A 105 0.47 2.15 3.62
C ALA A 105 0.71 1.04 4.65
N PHE A 106 0.13 1.17 5.85
CA PHE A 106 0.28 0.19 6.92
C PHE A 106 -1.07 -0.32 7.41
N ALA A 107 -1.06 -1.54 7.95
CA ALA A 107 -2.18 -2.13 8.66
C ALA A 107 -1.73 -2.56 10.05
N ARG A 108 -2.63 -2.41 11.04
CA ARG A 108 -2.37 -2.90 12.39
C ARG A 108 -2.12 -4.40 12.40
N TRP A 109 -1.20 -4.82 13.25
CA TRP A 109 -0.72 -6.18 13.40
C TRP A 109 -0.47 -6.52 14.86
N GLY A 110 -0.86 -7.74 15.29
CA GLY A 110 -0.60 -8.24 16.63
C GLY A 110 -1.00 -7.27 17.76
N ALA A 111 -0.14 -7.13 18.77
CA ALA A 111 -0.33 -6.29 19.96
C ALA A 111 -0.12 -4.78 19.70
N GLY A 112 -0.57 -4.27 18.54
CA GLY A 112 -0.46 -2.86 18.18
C GLY A 112 0.79 -2.47 17.41
N GLU A 113 1.42 -3.43 16.75
CA GLU A 113 2.45 -3.17 15.75
C GLU A 113 1.83 -2.72 14.43
N GLU A 114 2.66 -2.14 13.57
CA GLU A 114 2.29 -1.76 12.22
C GLU A 114 2.98 -2.71 11.24
N ARG A 115 2.23 -3.23 10.28
CA ARG A 115 2.76 -4.03 9.18
C ARG A 115 2.66 -3.22 7.88
N PRO A 116 3.74 -3.11 7.08
CA PRO A 116 3.68 -2.48 5.77
C PRO A 116 2.83 -3.34 4.83
N THR A 117 2.00 -2.72 4.01
CA THR A 117 1.19 -3.45 3.03
C THR A 117 2.00 -3.76 1.77
N SER A 118 1.58 -4.79 1.01
CA SER A 118 2.15 -5.04 -0.32
C SER A 118 2.02 -3.81 -1.24
N TRP A 119 0.92 -3.05 -1.12
CA TRP A 119 0.72 -1.82 -1.89
C TRP A 119 1.78 -0.75 -1.62
N LEU A 120 2.20 -0.61 -0.35
CA LEU A 120 3.26 0.33 0.02
C LEU A 120 4.59 -0.05 -0.62
N VAL A 121 5.02 -1.30 -0.47
CA VAL A 121 6.32 -1.75 -0.98
C VAL A 121 6.33 -1.78 -2.51
N GLN A 122 5.21 -2.11 -3.16
CA GLN A 122 5.04 -1.98 -4.62
C GLN A 122 5.18 -0.52 -5.07
N TRP A 123 4.51 0.42 -4.38
CA TRP A 123 4.59 1.85 -4.71
C TRP A 123 6.01 2.41 -4.52
N LEU A 124 6.70 1.99 -3.46
CA LEU A 124 8.11 2.34 -3.24
C LEU A 124 9.01 1.72 -4.32
N GLY A 125 8.73 0.48 -4.72
CA GLY A 125 9.44 -0.26 -5.75
C GLY A 125 10.93 -0.39 -5.43
N TRP A 126 11.78 -0.01 -6.40
CA TRP A 126 13.24 -0.02 -6.27
C TRP A 126 13.81 0.80 -5.10
N ARG A 127 13.01 1.70 -4.51
CA ARG A 127 13.43 2.52 -3.36
C ARG A 127 13.57 1.72 -2.07
N VAL A 128 12.97 0.54 -2.00
CA VAL A 128 13.16 -0.41 -0.90
C VAL A 128 14.52 -1.09 -1.11
N GLN A 129 15.44 -0.96 -0.15
CA GLN A 129 16.76 -1.61 -0.27
C GLN A 129 16.71 -3.04 0.21
N ARG A 130 15.96 -3.32 1.27
CA ARG A 130 15.77 -4.68 1.79
C ARG A 130 14.78 -5.45 0.93
N ARG A 131 15.33 -6.15 -0.07
CA ARG A 131 14.59 -6.95 -1.04
C ARG A 131 15.11 -8.39 -1.06
N MET A 132 14.24 -9.31 -1.43
CA MET A 132 14.58 -10.70 -1.68
C MET A 132 13.96 -11.10 -3.02
N ASP A 133 14.83 -11.35 -4.01
CA ASP A 133 14.41 -11.88 -5.30
C ASP A 133 14.15 -13.37 -5.17
N LEU A 134 13.01 -13.80 -5.70
CA LEU A 134 12.56 -15.17 -5.61
C LEU A 134 12.31 -15.70 -7.01
N GLU A 135 12.68 -16.96 -7.21
CA GLU A 135 12.39 -17.72 -8.43
C GLU A 135 10.91 -18.14 -8.49
N ALA A 136 10.48 -18.59 -9.66
CA ALA A 136 9.09 -18.98 -9.90
C ALA A 136 8.63 -20.11 -8.96
N GLU A 137 9.48 -21.11 -8.70
CA GLU A 137 9.19 -22.23 -7.81
C GLU A 137 9.07 -21.76 -6.35
N GLN A 138 9.90 -20.80 -5.94
CA GLN A 138 9.85 -20.21 -4.61
C GLN A 138 8.55 -19.43 -4.40
N TRP A 139 8.12 -18.67 -5.42
CA TRP A 139 6.81 -18.03 -5.41
C TRP A 139 5.66 -19.03 -5.36
N ASP A 140 5.66 -20.10 -6.16
CA ASP A 140 4.60 -21.10 -6.14
C ASP A 140 4.44 -21.74 -4.75
N ARG A 141 5.56 -22.10 -4.11
CA ARG A 141 5.57 -22.64 -2.74
C ARG A 141 5.01 -21.65 -1.73
N LEU A 142 5.48 -20.41 -1.77
CA LEU A 142 5.00 -19.35 -0.87
C LEU A 142 3.49 -19.13 -1.05
N LEU A 143 3.03 -18.94 -2.28
CA LEU A 143 1.62 -18.64 -2.59
C LEU A 143 0.69 -19.83 -2.33
N SER A 144 1.24 -21.05 -2.26
CA SER A 144 0.55 -22.26 -1.78
C SER A 144 0.47 -22.35 -0.25
N GLY A 145 0.93 -21.32 0.47
CA GLY A 145 0.90 -21.25 1.93
C GLY A 145 2.10 -21.91 2.62
N GLN A 146 3.11 -22.36 1.88
CA GLN A 146 4.34 -22.88 2.47
C GLN A 146 5.24 -21.73 2.97
N VAL A 147 6.19 -22.08 3.83
CA VAL A 147 7.27 -21.19 4.26
C VAL A 147 8.57 -21.61 3.61
N LEU A 148 9.44 -20.64 3.31
CA LEU A 148 10.76 -20.91 2.72
C LEU A 148 11.87 -20.73 3.76
N PRO A 149 12.82 -21.66 3.90
CA PRO A 149 14.01 -21.43 4.70
C PRO A 149 14.89 -20.36 4.03
N VAL A 150 15.34 -19.38 4.81
CA VAL A 150 16.18 -18.26 4.34
C VAL A 150 17.21 -17.89 5.40
N SER A 151 18.38 -17.43 4.96
CA SER A 151 19.48 -16.96 5.83
C SER A 151 19.47 -15.45 6.08
N SER A 152 18.40 -14.75 5.67
CA SER A 152 18.25 -13.30 5.86
C SER A 152 18.01 -12.95 7.33
N GLU A 153 18.36 -11.71 7.69
CA GLU A 153 17.99 -11.13 8.99
C GLU A 153 16.46 -11.16 9.21
N PRO A 154 15.99 -11.29 10.47
CA PRO A 154 14.56 -11.20 10.81
C PRO A 154 13.97 -9.83 10.49
N GLY A 155 12.71 -9.80 10.07
CA GLY A 155 11.98 -8.56 9.76
C GLY A 155 11.23 -8.60 8.44
N PHE A 156 10.62 -7.47 8.09
CA PHE A 156 9.94 -7.24 6.84
C PHE A 156 10.95 -7.07 5.70
N THR A 157 10.60 -7.62 4.54
CA THR A 157 11.38 -7.50 3.30
C THR A 157 10.42 -7.36 2.12
N ALA A 158 10.82 -6.66 1.07
CA ALA A 158 10.09 -6.66 -0.18
C ALA A 158 10.47 -7.91 -1.00
N LEU A 159 9.46 -8.67 -1.42
CA LEU A 159 9.64 -9.85 -2.27
C LEU A 159 9.55 -9.43 -3.72
N THR A 160 10.57 -9.79 -4.49
CA THR A 160 10.65 -9.47 -5.91
C THR A 160 10.59 -10.71 -6.79
N PHE A 161 10.22 -10.49 -8.05
CA PHE A 161 10.33 -11.45 -9.13
C PHE A 161 10.88 -10.71 -10.34
N GLU A 162 12.00 -11.18 -10.91
CA GLU A 162 12.69 -10.51 -12.01
C GLU A 162 12.97 -9.01 -11.70
N GLY A 163 13.32 -8.71 -10.44
CA GLY A 163 13.60 -7.35 -9.98
C GLY A 163 12.37 -6.46 -9.69
N GLU A 164 11.15 -6.90 -10.02
CA GLU A 164 9.91 -6.17 -9.72
C GLU A 164 9.37 -6.51 -8.34
N VAL A 165 9.01 -5.49 -7.54
CA VAL A 165 8.46 -5.70 -6.20
C VAL A 165 7.01 -6.15 -6.29
N LEU A 166 6.73 -7.38 -5.83
CA LEU A 166 5.40 -7.97 -5.89
C LEU A 166 4.68 -7.96 -4.55
N ALA A 167 5.38 -8.14 -3.43
CA ALA A 167 4.73 -8.20 -2.13
C ALA A 167 5.66 -7.88 -0.97
N VAL A 168 5.07 -7.81 0.22
CA VAL A 168 5.84 -7.83 1.47
C VAL A 168 5.94 -9.27 2.00
N GLY A 169 7.13 -9.61 2.46
CA GLY A 169 7.45 -10.83 3.19
C GLY A 169 7.81 -10.53 4.65
N LEU A 170 7.72 -11.55 5.49
CA LEU A 170 8.23 -11.52 6.86
C LEU A 170 9.20 -12.69 7.05
N VAL A 171 10.43 -12.35 7.43
CA VAL A 171 11.43 -13.30 7.87
C VAL A 171 11.38 -13.41 9.39
N ARG A 172 11.18 -14.61 9.91
CA ARG A 172 11.23 -14.91 11.34
C ARG A 172 11.81 -16.29 11.55
N GLU A 173 12.75 -16.42 12.48
CA GLU A 173 13.37 -17.72 12.82
C GLU A 173 13.93 -18.46 11.60
N GLY A 174 14.58 -17.72 10.68
CA GLY A 174 15.15 -18.27 9.44
C GLY A 174 14.11 -18.76 8.42
N ARG A 175 12.84 -18.35 8.57
CA ARG A 175 11.75 -18.72 7.67
C ARG A 175 11.08 -17.49 7.09
N LEU A 176 10.88 -17.50 5.78
CA LEU A 176 10.14 -16.51 5.02
C LEU A 176 8.70 -16.96 4.83
N ARG A 177 7.76 -16.03 5.01
CA ARG A 177 6.39 -16.12 4.51
C ARG A 177 5.98 -14.83 3.81
N HIS A 178 5.06 -14.91 2.85
CA HIS A 178 4.41 -13.72 2.31
C HIS A 178 3.29 -13.23 3.24
N LEU A 179 2.88 -11.97 3.07
CA LEU A 179 1.77 -11.38 3.84
C LEU A 179 0.57 -10.96 2.97
N ILE A 180 0.56 -11.44 1.72
CA ILE A 180 -0.53 -11.29 0.74
C ILE A 180 -1.81 -12.01 1.25
N PRO A 181 -2.99 -11.37 1.18
CA PRO A 181 -4.28 -12.03 1.41
C PRO A 181 -4.51 -13.24 0.49
N ALA A 182 -5.25 -14.26 0.94
CA ALA A 182 -5.39 -15.54 0.23
C ALA A 182 -5.94 -15.39 -1.20
N ASP A 183 -7.00 -14.60 -1.38
CA ASP A 183 -7.61 -14.30 -2.68
C ASP A 183 -6.61 -13.64 -3.65
N ARG A 184 -5.76 -12.75 -3.12
CA ARG A 184 -4.72 -12.07 -3.89
C ARG A 184 -3.52 -12.98 -4.16
N ALA A 185 -3.22 -13.91 -3.26
CA ALA A 185 -2.15 -14.88 -3.45
C ALA A 185 -2.49 -15.87 -4.57
N GLU A 186 -3.74 -16.32 -4.64
CA GLU A 186 -4.24 -17.18 -5.72
C GLU A 186 -4.17 -16.46 -7.09
N GLN A 187 -4.65 -15.22 -7.17
CA GLN A 187 -4.55 -14.40 -8.38
C GLN A 187 -3.09 -14.18 -8.83
N LEU A 188 -2.19 -13.93 -7.89
CA LEU A 188 -0.78 -13.74 -8.22
C LEU A 188 -0.14 -15.03 -8.71
N ARG A 189 -0.49 -16.17 -8.09
CA ARG A 189 0.01 -17.49 -8.49
C ARG A 189 -0.40 -17.82 -9.93
N GLU A 190 -1.67 -17.60 -10.26
CA GLU A 190 -2.19 -17.78 -11.62
C GLU A 190 -1.47 -16.87 -12.63
N ALA A 191 -1.22 -15.60 -12.27
CA ALA A 191 -0.51 -14.67 -13.13
C ALA A 191 0.95 -15.09 -13.38
N LEU A 192 1.64 -15.57 -12.35
CA LEU A 192 3.02 -16.08 -12.47
C LEU A 192 3.07 -17.36 -13.31
N HIS A 193 2.14 -18.29 -13.13
CA HIS A 193 2.04 -19.49 -13.97
C HIS A 193 1.84 -19.16 -15.44
N ARG A 194 0.98 -18.19 -15.74
CA ARG A 194 0.76 -17.72 -17.13
C ARG A 194 2.01 -17.07 -17.72
N LYS A 195 2.77 -16.34 -16.91
CA LYS A 195 4.00 -15.66 -17.35
C LYS A 195 5.14 -16.65 -17.62
N CYS A 196 5.35 -17.61 -16.73
CA CYS A 196 6.47 -18.56 -16.83
C CYS A 196 6.19 -19.72 -17.79
N GLY A 197 4.95 -19.90 -18.26
CA GLY A 197 4.54 -21.03 -19.09
C GLY A 197 4.38 -22.33 -18.28
N PRO A 198 3.96 -23.44 -18.92
CA PRO A 198 3.80 -24.73 -18.26
C PRO A 198 5.17 -25.35 -17.94
N GLN A 199 5.83 -24.88 -16.87
CA GLN A 199 7.05 -25.49 -16.31
C GLN A 199 6.96 -25.75 -14.80
N LEU A 200 5.83 -25.47 -14.14
CA LEU A 200 5.65 -25.70 -12.69
C LEU A 200 4.87 -26.98 -12.38
N SER A 201 5.15 -28.05 -13.12
CA SER A 201 4.49 -29.35 -12.91
C SER A 201 5.41 -30.51 -13.28
N GLU A 202 6.51 -30.69 -12.55
CA GLU A 202 7.11 -32.01 -12.31
C GLU A 202 7.59 -32.10 -10.85
#